data_AF-A0A6P7HGW0-F1
#
_entry.id   AF-A0A6P7HGW0-F1
#
_cell.length_a   1.000
_cell.length_b   1.000
_cell.length_c   1.000
_cell.angle_alpha   90.00
_cell.angle_beta   90.00
_cell.angle_gamma   90.00
#
_symmetry.space_group_name_H-M   'P 1'
#
loop_
_entity.id
_entity.type
_entity.pdbx_description
1 polymer ?
#
loop_
_entity_poly.entity_id
_entity_poly.type
_entity_poly.pdbx_seq_one_letter_code
_entity_poly.pdbx_strand_id
1 'polypeptide(L)'
;YTVDKLKNLSSKLRVGIFHPYCNAGGGGEKVLWVALQALQKKYPKAEFYIYTGDVEATPEEILDKVRTRLNVNLDKNIKFIYLHRRKWLEANMYPYFTLLGQALGSVFLGFEALNRLNPDIFIETTGFTFVIPIFKYIGGCKTGCYIHYPIITNDMLKRVSNRQSLYNNRSIIARSPILTMGKLVYYHIFAWVSIDYQHFVFIFFVLFAQKD
;
A
#
# COMPACT_ATOMS: atom_id res chain seq x y z
N TYR A 1 -21.80 3.31 -3.92
CA TYR A 1 -21.66 4.76 -4.14
C TYR A 1 -22.52 5.45 -3.10
N THR A 2 -21.91 6.13 -2.12
CA THR A 2 -22.60 6.81 -1.02
C THR A 2 -23.36 8.05 -1.52
N VAL A 3 -24.43 8.43 -0.80
CA VAL A 3 -25.35 9.54 -1.16
C VAL A 3 -24.60 10.87 -1.38
N ASP A 4 -23.51 11.11 -0.66
CA ASP A 4 -22.70 12.33 -0.80
C ASP A 4 -21.88 12.40 -2.09
N LYS A 5 -21.48 11.25 -2.66
CA LYS A 5 -20.74 11.21 -3.95
C LYS A 5 -21.66 11.48 -5.16
N LEU A 6 -22.96 11.21 -5.03
CA LEU A 6 -23.94 11.49 -6.09
C LEU A 6 -24.22 13.00 -6.26
N LYS A 7 -24.01 13.81 -5.23
CA LYS A 7 -24.23 15.26 -5.28
C LYS A 7 -23.14 16.03 -6.04
N ASN A 8 -22.05 15.37 -6.46
CA ASN A 8 -20.83 16.02 -6.95
C ASN A 8 -20.52 15.78 -8.43
N LEU A 9 -21.55 15.67 -9.27
CA LEU A 9 -21.46 15.48 -10.74
C LEU A 9 -20.71 16.62 -11.48
N SER A 10 -20.47 17.76 -10.82
CA SER A 10 -19.70 18.90 -11.34
C SER A 10 -18.20 18.87 -10.97
N SER A 11 -17.75 17.93 -10.14
CA SER A 11 -16.37 17.90 -9.64
C SER A 11 -15.45 17.03 -10.51
N LYS A 12 -14.18 17.45 -10.66
CA LYS A 12 -13.16 16.67 -11.39
C LYS A 12 -12.95 15.33 -10.67
N LEU A 13 -12.80 14.25 -11.45
CA LEU A 13 -12.49 12.90 -10.93
C LEU A 13 -11.23 12.95 -10.06
N ARG A 14 -11.32 12.49 -8.81
CA ARG A 14 -10.20 12.47 -7.86
C ARG A 14 -9.63 11.06 -7.72
N VAL A 15 -8.36 10.90 -8.05
CA VAL A 15 -7.63 9.64 -7.92
C VAL A 15 -6.60 9.78 -6.81
N GLY A 16 -6.78 8.99 -5.75
CA GLY A 16 -5.84 8.90 -4.64
C GLY A 16 -4.98 7.65 -4.75
N ILE A 17 -3.66 7.81 -4.73
CA ILE A 17 -2.71 6.70 -4.76
C ILE A 17 -1.98 6.64 -3.42
N PHE A 18 -2.13 5.52 -2.73
CA PHE A 18 -1.51 5.27 -1.43
C PHE A 18 -0.11 4.72 -1.61
N HIS A 19 0.88 5.52 -1.23
CA HIS A 19 2.28 5.13 -1.25
C HIS A 19 3.08 5.86 -0.16
N PRO A 20 3.06 5.36 1.10
CA PRO A 20 3.68 6.03 2.25
C PRO A 20 5.19 6.27 2.16
N TYR A 21 5.88 5.66 1.19
CA TYR A 21 7.33 5.70 0.99
C TYR A 21 7.69 6.16 -0.43
N CYS A 22 7.03 7.21 -0.93
CA CYS A 22 7.17 7.63 -2.33
C CYS A 22 8.50 8.37 -2.63
N ASN A 23 9.33 8.58 -1.61
CA ASN A 23 10.59 9.33 -1.71
C ASN A 23 11.87 8.50 -1.46
N ALA A 24 11.80 7.16 -1.35
CA ALA A 24 12.99 6.35 -1.06
C ALA A 24 13.90 6.12 -2.30
N GLY A 25 13.39 6.33 -3.51
CA GLY A 25 14.10 6.23 -4.78
C GLY A 25 14.33 4.79 -5.28
N GLY A 26 13.55 3.82 -4.79
CA GLY A 26 13.68 2.40 -5.14
C GLY A 26 12.90 1.97 -6.40
N GLY A 27 13.17 0.74 -6.87
CA GLY A 27 12.49 0.18 -8.04
C GLY A 27 10.97 0.00 -7.89
N GLY A 28 10.49 -0.31 -6.67
CA GLY A 28 9.06 -0.41 -6.37
C GLY A 28 8.30 0.91 -6.56
N GLU A 29 8.94 2.04 -6.22
CA GLU A 29 8.39 3.37 -6.45
C GLU A 29 8.31 3.72 -7.94
N LYS A 30 9.21 3.19 -8.78
CA LYS A 30 9.14 3.44 -10.23
C LYS A 30 7.80 2.99 -10.81
N VAL A 31 7.21 1.90 -10.30
CA VAL A 31 5.90 1.43 -10.76
C VAL A 31 4.81 2.45 -10.42
N LEU A 32 4.80 3.00 -9.21
CA LEU A 32 3.90 4.09 -8.82
C LEU A 32 3.98 5.23 -9.82
N TRP A 33 5.18 5.75 -10.06
CA TRP A 33 5.36 6.98 -10.84
C TRP A 33 5.08 6.78 -12.34
N VAL A 34 5.43 5.62 -12.89
CA VAL A 34 5.08 5.26 -14.28
C VAL A 34 3.56 5.07 -14.43
N ALA A 35 2.90 4.43 -13.45
CA ALA A 35 1.44 4.28 -13.47
C ALA A 35 0.75 5.66 -13.39
N LEU A 36 1.22 6.56 -12.52
CA LEU A 36 0.72 7.93 -12.44
C LEU A 36 0.91 8.68 -13.77
N GLN A 37 2.08 8.58 -14.40
CA GLN A 37 2.33 9.21 -15.70
C GLN A 37 1.33 8.72 -16.77
N ALA A 38 1.08 7.41 -16.82
CA ALA A 38 0.11 6.83 -17.75
C ALA A 38 -1.33 7.31 -17.45
N LEU A 39 -1.71 7.38 -16.18
CA LEU A 39 -3.02 7.89 -15.76
C LEU A 39 -3.20 9.38 -16.09
N GLN A 40 -2.18 10.21 -15.88
CA GLN A 40 -2.21 11.63 -16.26
C GLN A 40 -2.42 11.80 -17.77
N LYS A 41 -1.75 11.00 -18.60
CA LYS A 41 -1.93 11.02 -20.06
C LYS A 41 -3.34 10.57 -20.48
N LYS A 42 -3.88 9.53 -19.84
CA LYS A 42 -5.21 8.97 -20.18
C LYS A 42 -6.36 9.83 -19.65
N TYR A 43 -6.18 10.48 -18.51
CA TYR A 43 -7.22 11.24 -17.81
C TYR A 43 -6.72 12.65 -17.43
N PRO A 44 -6.45 13.54 -18.41
CA PRO A 44 -5.83 14.86 -18.16
C PRO A 44 -6.70 15.83 -17.34
N LYS A 45 -8.01 15.56 -17.22
CA LYS A 45 -8.94 16.36 -16.41
C LYS A 45 -9.06 15.86 -14.96
N ALA A 46 -8.51 14.68 -14.65
CA ALA A 46 -8.53 14.13 -13.30
C ALA A 46 -7.53 14.86 -12.39
N GLU A 47 -7.80 14.83 -11.09
CA GLU A 47 -6.87 15.29 -10.07
C GLU A 47 -6.20 14.09 -9.40
N PHE A 48 -4.88 14.15 -9.28
CA PHE A 48 -4.09 13.08 -8.71
C PHE A 48 -3.54 13.47 -7.34
N TYR A 49 -3.73 12.58 -6.38
CA TYR A 49 -3.32 12.75 -5.00
C TYR A 49 -2.42 11.60 -4.57
N ILE A 50 -1.26 11.90 -3.99
CA ILE A 50 -0.36 10.90 -3.43
C ILE A 50 -0.45 10.96 -1.91
N TYR A 51 -0.89 9.88 -1.26
CA TYR A 51 -0.75 9.75 0.18
C TYR A 51 0.65 9.27 0.50
N THR A 52 1.41 10.11 1.21
CA THR A 52 2.80 9.82 1.57
C THR A 52 3.04 10.03 3.06
N GLY A 53 3.95 9.27 3.64
CA GLY A 53 4.47 9.53 4.99
C GLY A 53 5.84 10.19 5.01
N ASP A 54 6.37 10.59 3.86
CA ASP A 54 7.61 11.36 3.70
C ASP A 54 7.40 12.83 4.08
N VAL A 55 6.94 13.07 5.32
CA VAL A 55 6.59 14.40 5.86
C VAL A 55 7.76 15.38 5.91
N GLU A 56 8.98 14.85 5.82
CA GLU A 56 10.24 15.56 5.77
C GLU A 56 10.61 16.10 4.38
N ALA A 57 9.89 15.72 3.32
CA ALA A 57 10.24 16.05 1.94
C ALA A 57 9.17 16.92 1.26
N THR A 58 9.61 17.96 0.54
CA THR A 58 8.69 18.81 -0.23
C THR A 58 8.22 18.11 -1.51
N PRO A 59 7.08 18.53 -2.09
CA PRO A 59 6.65 18.03 -3.40
C PRO A 59 7.73 18.18 -4.48
N GLU A 60 8.45 19.29 -4.47
CA GLU A 60 9.51 19.58 -5.44
C GLU A 60 10.69 18.61 -5.30
N GLU A 61 11.12 18.33 -4.07
CA GLU A 61 12.18 17.37 -3.78
C GLU A 61 11.80 15.95 -4.22
N ILE A 62 10.57 15.53 -3.94
CA ILE A 62 10.06 14.22 -4.37
C ILE A 62 10.05 14.14 -5.90
N LEU A 63 9.48 15.13 -6.58
CA LEU A 63 9.37 15.14 -8.04
C LEU A 63 10.73 15.25 -8.72
N ASP A 64 11.68 16.01 -8.16
CA ASP A 64 13.06 16.06 -8.67
C ASP A 64 13.76 14.70 -8.55
N LYS A 65 13.61 14.02 -7.41
CA LYS A 65 14.14 12.66 -7.22
C LYS A 65 13.54 11.67 -8.21
N VAL A 66 12.23 11.76 -8.48
CA VAL A 66 11.55 10.91 -9.47
C VAL A 66 12.11 11.14 -10.88
N ARG A 67 12.33 12.41 -11.25
CA ARG A 67 12.93 12.77 -12.54
C ARG A 67 14.37 12.26 -12.64
N THR A 68 15.21 12.54 -11.64
CA THR A 68 16.65 12.29 -11.70
C THR A 68 17.03 10.83 -11.47
N ARG A 69 16.36 10.12 -10.54
CA ARG A 69 16.69 8.72 -10.19
C ARG A 69 15.87 7.70 -10.97
N LEU A 70 14.60 7.98 -11.21
CA LEU A 70 13.68 7.01 -11.83
C LEU A 70 13.47 7.27 -13.32
N ASN A 71 13.94 8.41 -13.83
CA ASN A 71 13.78 8.88 -15.20
C ASN A 71 12.30 8.94 -15.62
N VAL A 72 11.44 9.47 -14.75
CA VAL A 72 10.00 9.64 -15.00
C VAL A 72 9.67 11.14 -14.97
N ASN A 73 9.15 11.65 -16.08
CA ASN A 73 8.67 13.03 -16.19
C ASN A 73 7.16 13.08 -15.97
N LEU A 74 6.71 13.82 -14.96
CA LEU A 74 5.31 13.93 -14.58
C LEU A 74 4.76 15.32 -14.92
N ASP A 75 3.44 15.41 -15.09
CA ASP A 75 2.77 16.71 -15.06
C ASP A 75 2.83 17.26 -13.62
N LYS A 76 3.00 18.58 -13.48
CA LYS A 76 3.15 19.28 -12.21
C LYS A 76 1.88 19.27 -11.36
N ASN A 77 0.72 18.92 -11.94
CA ASN A 77 -0.55 18.89 -11.21
C ASN A 77 -0.72 17.61 -10.37
N ILE A 78 0.13 17.44 -9.35
CA ILE A 78 0.07 16.35 -8.37
C ILE A 78 -0.03 16.97 -6.99
N LYS A 79 -1.00 16.50 -6.18
CA LYS A 79 -1.22 16.98 -4.81
C LYS A 79 -0.71 15.92 -3.82
N PHE A 80 0.05 16.33 -2.82
CA PHE A 80 0.55 15.42 -1.80
C PHE A 80 -0.30 15.53 -0.53
N ILE A 81 -0.71 14.37 0.01
CA ILE A 81 -1.41 14.23 1.28
C ILE A 81 -0.46 13.58 2.27
N TYR A 82 0.11 14.39 3.15
CA TYR A 82 1.08 13.96 4.14
C TYR A 82 0.40 13.27 5.34
N LEU A 83 0.88 12.07 5.65
CA LEU A 83 0.41 11.21 6.73
C LEU A 83 1.46 11.11 7.83
N HIS A 84 1.08 11.37 9.06
CA HIS A 84 2.03 11.45 10.18
C HIS A 84 2.16 10.12 10.96
N ARG A 85 1.28 9.15 10.68
CA ARG A 85 1.26 7.86 11.38
C ARG A 85 2.05 6.76 10.64
N ARG A 86 2.90 7.11 9.66
CA ARG A 86 3.75 6.15 8.93
C ARG A 86 4.54 5.23 9.85
N LYS A 87 4.98 5.71 11.02
CA LYS A 87 5.73 4.91 12.00
C LYS A 87 5.06 3.57 12.35
N TRP A 88 3.73 3.48 12.31
CA TRP A 88 3.00 2.23 12.60
C TRP A 88 3.12 1.18 11.50
N LEU A 89 3.75 1.50 10.38
CA LEU A 89 4.13 0.55 9.34
C LEU A 89 5.53 -0.04 9.58
N GLU A 90 6.33 0.55 10.47
CA GLU A 90 7.71 0.16 10.67
C GLU A 90 7.83 -1.12 11.51
N ALA A 91 8.68 -2.05 11.05
CA ALA A 91 8.85 -3.34 11.72
C ALA A 91 9.39 -3.22 13.15
N ASN A 92 10.18 -2.18 13.43
CA ASN A 92 10.76 -1.93 14.75
C ASN A 92 9.70 -1.61 15.83
N MET A 93 8.50 -1.21 15.44
CA MET A 93 7.38 -0.98 16.36
C MET A 93 6.83 -2.29 16.96
N TYR A 94 7.13 -3.43 16.35
CA TYR A 94 6.51 -4.72 16.66
C TYR A 94 7.57 -5.79 16.92
N PRO A 95 8.04 -5.95 18.18
CA PRO A 95 9.06 -6.95 18.52
C PRO A 95 8.58 -8.39 18.31
N TYR A 96 7.26 -8.61 18.37
CA TYR A 96 6.58 -9.89 18.14
C TYR A 96 5.43 -9.67 17.16
N PHE A 97 5.05 -10.72 16.42
CA PHE A 97 3.95 -10.70 15.44
C PHE A 97 4.00 -9.50 14.48
N THR A 98 5.20 -9.20 13.98
CA THR A 98 5.47 -7.99 13.18
C THR A 98 4.50 -7.79 12.02
N LEU A 99 4.20 -8.85 11.25
CA LEU A 99 3.28 -8.75 10.10
C LEU A 99 1.85 -8.39 10.53
N LEU A 100 1.35 -8.98 11.62
CA LEU A 100 0.04 -8.63 12.18
C LEU A 100 0.03 -7.18 12.69
N GLY A 101 1.10 -6.77 13.39
CA GLY A 101 1.27 -5.38 13.82
C GLY A 101 1.24 -4.40 12.66
N GLN A 102 2.01 -4.66 11.59
CA GLN A 102 2.03 -3.84 10.39
C GLN A 102 0.67 -3.83 9.66
N ALA A 103 -0.04 -4.95 9.63
CA ALA A 103 -1.40 -5.00 9.08
C ALA A 103 -2.35 -4.07 9.85
N LEU A 104 -2.37 -4.14 11.18
CA LEU A 104 -3.18 -3.25 12.02
C LEU A 104 -2.73 -1.78 11.93
N GLY A 105 -1.42 -1.54 11.90
CA GLY A 105 -0.84 -0.22 11.71
C GLY A 105 -1.24 0.39 10.37
N SER A 106 -1.34 -0.43 9.32
CA SER A 106 -1.82 0.02 8.02
C SER A 106 -3.29 0.43 8.05
N VAL A 107 -4.16 -0.30 8.77
CA VAL A 107 -5.56 0.09 8.96
C VAL A 107 -5.63 1.46 9.65
N PHE A 108 -4.84 1.66 10.70
CA PHE A 108 -4.79 2.92 11.43
C PHE A 108 -4.33 4.10 10.56
N LEU A 109 -3.31 3.89 9.73
CA LEU A 109 -2.85 4.86 8.74
C LEU A 109 -3.89 5.09 7.63
N GLY A 110 -4.61 4.05 7.22
CA GLY A 110 -5.69 4.10 6.24
C GLY A 110 -6.84 5.00 6.70
N PHE A 111 -7.20 4.95 7.98
CA PHE A 111 -8.17 5.88 8.56
C PHE A 111 -7.67 7.34 8.56
N GLU A 112 -6.39 7.58 8.87
CA GLU A 112 -5.81 8.91 8.73
C GLU A 112 -5.93 9.40 7.28
N ALA A 113 -5.54 8.56 6.32
CA ALA A 113 -5.59 8.91 4.89
C ALA A 113 -7.02 9.22 4.43
N LEU A 114 -7.99 8.37 4.78
CA LEU A 114 -9.40 8.57 4.40
C LEU A 114 -9.98 9.86 4.98
N ASN A 115 -9.63 10.20 6.23
CA ASN A 115 -10.07 11.42 6.88
C ASN A 115 -9.43 12.69 6.27
N ARG A 116 -8.23 12.58 5.71
CA ARG A 116 -7.58 13.69 4.98
C ARG A 116 -8.19 13.88 3.60
N LEU A 117 -8.50 12.79 2.91
CA LEU A 117 -9.10 12.81 1.58
C LEU A 117 -9.87 11.51 1.33
N ASN A 118 -11.14 11.64 0.92
CA ASN A 118 -11.94 10.55 0.37
C ASN A 118 -12.03 10.70 -1.16
N PRO A 119 -11.19 10.00 -1.96
CA PRO A 119 -11.16 10.14 -3.41
C PRO A 119 -12.27 9.31 -4.07
N ASP A 120 -12.49 9.50 -5.37
CA ASP A 120 -13.41 8.64 -6.14
C ASP A 120 -12.81 7.27 -6.40
N ILE A 121 -11.52 7.27 -6.77
CA ILE A 121 -10.71 6.08 -7.00
C ILE A 121 -9.56 6.07 -6.02
N PHE A 122 -9.37 4.94 -5.33
CA PHE A 122 -8.26 4.69 -4.42
C PHE A 122 -7.38 3.56 -5.00
N ILE A 123 -6.06 3.77 -5.06
CA ILE A 123 -5.11 2.79 -5.58
C ILE A 123 -4.04 2.52 -4.52
N GLU A 124 -3.87 1.27 -4.11
CA GLU A 124 -2.81 0.84 -3.18
C GLU A 124 -1.60 0.29 -3.98
N THR A 125 -0.38 0.73 -3.67
CA THR A 125 0.80 0.39 -4.51
C THR A 125 2.01 -0.09 -3.71
N THR A 126 1.85 -0.29 -2.40
CA THR A 126 2.95 -0.61 -1.47
C THR A 126 2.84 -2.03 -0.91
N GLY A 127 1.65 -2.63 -0.91
CA GLY A 127 1.37 -3.94 -0.32
C GLY A 127 0.63 -3.88 1.01
N PHE A 128 0.14 -2.70 1.43
CA PHE A 128 -0.68 -2.54 2.64
C PHE A 128 -2.16 -2.78 2.33
N THR A 129 -2.48 -4.00 1.92
CA THR A 129 -3.78 -4.37 1.35
C THR A 129 -4.95 -4.21 2.34
N PHE A 130 -4.70 -4.21 3.64
CA PHE A 130 -5.70 -3.99 4.69
C PHE A 130 -6.26 -2.54 4.71
N VAL A 131 -5.65 -1.61 3.99
CA VAL A 131 -6.18 -0.24 3.80
C VAL A 131 -7.37 -0.22 2.83
N ILE A 132 -7.43 -1.16 1.88
CA ILE A 132 -8.42 -1.16 0.78
C ILE A 132 -9.88 -1.19 1.27
N PRO A 133 -10.30 -2.01 2.26
CA PRO A 133 -11.67 -2.07 2.76
C PRO A 133 -12.09 -0.78 3.45
N ILE A 134 -11.14 -0.07 4.06
CA ILE A 134 -11.39 1.24 4.67
C ILE A 134 -11.87 2.19 3.57
N PHE A 135 -11.15 2.29 2.46
CA PHE A 135 -11.57 3.13 1.34
C PHE A 135 -12.80 2.58 0.61
N LYS A 136 -12.95 1.27 0.46
CA LYS A 136 -14.07 0.66 -0.26
C LYS A 136 -15.39 0.76 0.49
N TYR A 137 -15.44 0.29 1.73
CA TYR A 137 -16.69 0.15 2.48
C TYR A 137 -17.01 1.39 3.29
N ILE A 138 -16.01 2.06 3.86
CA ILE A 138 -16.22 3.29 4.65
C ILE A 138 -16.17 4.51 3.72
N GLY A 139 -15.14 4.60 2.86
CA GLY A 139 -14.99 5.71 1.91
C GLY A 139 -15.91 5.64 0.68
N GLY A 140 -16.48 4.48 0.38
CA GLY A 140 -17.29 4.28 -0.83
C GLY A 140 -16.49 4.47 -2.13
N CYS A 141 -15.18 4.27 -2.10
CA CYS A 141 -14.28 4.42 -3.26
C CYS A 141 -14.38 3.23 -4.21
N LYS A 142 -14.16 3.48 -5.50
CA LYS A 142 -13.64 2.44 -6.40
C LYS A 142 -12.20 2.16 -6.00
N THR A 143 -11.82 0.91 -5.80
CA THR A 143 -10.49 0.55 -5.29
C THR A 143 -9.73 -0.32 -6.28
N GLY A 144 -8.44 -0.08 -6.43
CA GLY A 144 -7.49 -0.95 -7.13
C GLY A 144 -6.21 -1.12 -6.34
N CYS A 145 -5.37 -2.09 -6.74
CA CYS A 145 -4.06 -2.26 -6.15
C CYS A 145 -3.05 -2.82 -7.14
N TYR A 146 -1.78 -2.50 -6.92
CA TYR A 146 -0.64 -3.16 -7.55
C TYR A 146 0.19 -3.85 -6.47
N ILE A 147 0.17 -5.19 -6.47
CA ILE A 147 0.87 -6.02 -5.49
C ILE A 147 1.84 -6.91 -6.26
N HIS A 148 3.14 -6.66 -6.12
CA HIS A 148 4.17 -7.40 -6.85
C HIS A 148 4.64 -8.66 -6.10
N TYR A 149 4.55 -8.66 -4.76
CA TYR A 149 4.96 -9.78 -3.91
C TYR A 149 3.91 -10.09 -2.83
N PRO A 150 3.72 -11.36 -2.47
CA PRO A 150 2.88 -11.72 -1.33
C PRO A 150 3.52 -11.21 -0.03
N ILE A 151 2.69 -10.92 0.98
CA ILE A 151 3.15 -10.44 2.30
C ILE A 151 4.13 -11.43 2.96
N ILE A 152 3.94 -12.73 2.68
CA ILE A 152 4.85 -13.80 3.10
C ILE A 152 5.38 -14.50 1.87
N THR A 153 6.71 -14.47 1.70
CA THR A 153 7.37 -15.12 0.56
C THR A 153 7.83 -16.53 0.90
N ASN A 154 8.06 -17.35 -0.14
CA ASN A 154 8.64 -18.69 0.02
C ASN A 154 10.02 -18.63 0.70
N ASP A 155 10.81 -17.59 0.47
CA ASP A 155 12.12 -17.43 1.11
C ASP A 155 11.99 -17.14 2.60
N MET A 156 10.96 -16.41 3.02
CA MET A 156 10.66 -16.23 4.45
C MET A 156 10.31 -17.56 5.11
N LEU A 157 9.49 -18.41 4.46
CA LEU A 157 9.14 -19.74 4.96
C LEU A 157 10.36 -20.65 5.02
N LYS A 158 11.16 -20.73 3.94
CA LYS A 158 12.40 -21.53 3.90
C LYS A 158 13.38 -21.11 4.99
N ARG A 159 13.52 -19.81 5.23
CA ARG A 159 14.43 -19.29 6.25
C ARG A 159 14.03 -19.70 7.67
N VAL A 160 12.73 -19.66 7.98
CA VAL A 160 12.21 -20.12 9.28
C VAL A 160 12.35 -21.64 9.39
N SER A 161 11.96 -22.39 8.35
CA SER A 161 12.06 -23.85 8.31
C SER A 161 13.50 -24.34 8.48
N ASN A 162 14.45 -23.70 7.80
CA ASN A 162 15.89 -23.96 7.91
C ASN A 162 16.52 -23.38 9.18
N ARG A 163 15.74 -22.74 10.06
CA ARG A 163 16.18 -22.16 11.34
C ARG A 163 17.36 -21.19 11.18
N GLN A 164 17.39 -20.44 10.08
CA GLN A 164 18.43 -19.46 9.81
C GLN A 164 18.18 -18.17 10.58
N SER A 165 19.17 -17.67 11.32
CA SER A 165 19.06 -16.43 12.09
C SER A 165 19.36 -15.21 11.21
N LEU A 166 18.39 -14.32 10.99
CA LEU A 166 18.46 -13.16 10.09
C LEU A 166 17.43 -12.08 10.52
N TYR A 167 17.36 -10.94 9.81
CA TYR A 167 16.52 -9.78 10.19
C TYR A 167 15.04 -10.11 10.46
N ASN A 168 14.48 -11.09 9.74
CA ASN A 168 13.10 -11.55 9.89
C ASN A 168 12.99 -12.89 10.63
N ASN A 169 14.08 -13.44 11.19
CA ASN A 169 14.08 -14.65 12.01
C ASN A 169 15.11 -14.55 13.13
N ARG A 170 14.65 -14.15 14.32
CA ARG A 170 15.51 -13.94 15.48
C ARG A 170 16.19 -15.23 15.92
N SER A 171 17.41 -15.10 16.46
CA SER A 171 18.23 -16.22 16.95
C SER A 171 17.52 -17.10 17.98
N ILE A 172 16.71 -16.52 18.87
CA ILE A 172 15.91 -17.26 19.86
C ILE A 172 14.89 -18.20 19.21
N ILE A 173 14.30 -17.78 18.08
CA ILE A 173 13.35 -18.59 17.32
C ILE A 173 14.11 -19.70 16.59
N ALA A 174 15.19 -19.34 15.88
CA ALA A 174 16.07 -20.27 15.18
C ALA A 174 16.63 -21.38 16.11
N ARG A 175 16.96 -21.07 17.37
CA ARG A 175 17.50 -22.04 18.34
C ARG A 175 16.44 -22.96 18.94
N SER A 176 15.15 -22.66 18.82
CA SER A 176 14.06 -23.44 19.40
C SER A 176 13.19 -24.10 18.32
N PRO A 177 13.09 -25.45 18.27
CA PRO A 177 12.18 -26.14 17.36
C PRO A 177 10.71 -25.76 17.57
N ILE A 178 10.30 -25.56 18.83
CA ILE A 178 8.92 -25.19 19.18
C ILE A 178 8.58 -23.78 18.69
N LEU A 179 9.47 -22.80 18.92
CA LEU A 179 9.24 -21.43 18.45
C LEU A 179 9.30 -21.34 16.92
N THR A 180 10.19 -22.12 16.29
CA THR A 180 10.21 -22.28 14.83
C THR A 180 8.88 -22.80 14.31
N MET A 181 8.35 -23.89 14.90
CA MET A 181 7.06 -24.46 14.52
C MET A 181 5.92 -23.46 14.71
N GLY A 182 5.86 -22.80 15.87
CA GLY A 182 4.85 -21.77 16.15
C GLY A 182 4.90 -20.61 15.15
N LYS A 183 6.10 -20.19 14.74
CA LYS A 183 6.26 -19.15 13.72
C LYS A 183 5.85 -19.61 12.32
N LEU A 184 6.12 -20.86 11.95
CA LEU A 184 5.65 -21.43 10.68
C LEU A 184 4.12 -21.48 10.66
N VAL A 185 3.48 -21.94 11.73
CA VAL A 185 2.01 -21.92 11.86
C VAL A 185 1.48 -20.50 11.72
N TYR A 186 2.07 -19.53 12.43
CA TYR A 186 1.72 -18.12 12.29
C TYR A 186 1.86 -17.61 10.85
N TYR A 187 2.98 -17.90 10.18
CA TYR A 187 3.20 -17.48 8.79
C TYR A 187 2.23 -18.16 7.82
N HIS A 188 1.92 -19.44 7.99
CA HIS A 188 0.97 -20.13 7.13
C HIS A 188 -0.44 -19.59 7.29
N ILE A 189 -0.91 -19.39 8.53
CA ILE A 189 -2.22 -18.77 8.80
C ILE A 189 -2.29 -17.37 8.17
N PHE A 190 -1.26 -16.55 8.41
CA PHE A 190 -1.24 -15.19 7.89
C PHE A 190 -1.17 -15.14 6.36
N ALA A 191 -0.40 -16.04 5.74
CA ALA A 191 -0.32 -16.15 4.28
C ALA A 191 -1.66 -16.57 3.68
N TRP A 192 -2.31 -17.58 4.27
CA TRP A 192 -3.64 -18.03 3.83
C TRP A 192 -4.68 -16.91 3.90
N VAL A 193 -4.81 -16.23 5.04
CA VAL A 193 -5.72 -15.09 5.21
C VAL A 193 -5.41 -13.97 4.20
N SER A 194 -4.13 -13.66 3.99
CA SER A 194 -3.72 -12.60 3.08
C SER A 194 -3.99 -12.93 1.61
N ILE A 195 -3.79 -14.20 1.22
CA ILE A 195 -4.03 -14.68 -0.15
C ILE A 195 -5.54 -14.67 -0.45
N ASP A 196 -6.36 -15.27 0.41
CA ASP A 196 -7.82 -15.27 0.24
C ASP A 196 -8.37 -13.85 0.16
N TYR A 197 -7.85 -12.97 1.00
CA TYR A 197 -8.19 -11.56 0.99
C TYR A 197 -7.73 -10.85 -0.29
N GLN A 198 -6.52 -11.11 -0.78
CA GLN A 198 -6.03 -10.56 -2.05
C GLN A 198 -6.84 -11.09 -3.23
N HIS A 199 -7.22 -12.37 -3.26
CA HIS A 199 -8.12 -12.92 -4.28
C HIS A 199 -9.48 -12.24 -4.22
N PHE A 200 -10.05 -12.03 -3.04
CA PHE A 200 -11.29 -11.27 -2.88
C PHE A 200 -11.15 -9.83 -3.39
N VAL A 201 -10.04 -9.15 -3.11
CA VAL A 201 -9.79 -7.80 -3.65
C VAL A 201 -9.60 -7.82 -5.18
N PHE A 202 -8.89 -8.81 -5.73
CA PHE A 202 -8.52 -8.90 -7.15
C PHE A 202 -9.68 -9.36 -8.05
N ILE A 203 -10.49 -10.34 -7.61
CA ILE A 203 -11.70 -10.80 -8.32
C ILE A 203 -12.67 -9.63 -8.51
N PHE A 204 -12.79 -8.77 -7.50
CA PHE A 204 -13.60 -7.57 -7.63
C PHE A 204 -12.98 -6.54 -8.59
N PHE A 205 -11.66 -6.41 -8.70
CA PHE A 205 -11.03 -5.49 -9.65
C PHE A 205 -11.32 -5.91 -11.12
N VAL A 206 -11.23 -7.21 -11.42
CA VAL A 206 -11.50 -7.74 -12.78
C VAL A 206 -12.97 -7.60 -13.17
N LEU A 207 -13.91 -7.89 -12.25
CA LEU A 207 -15.35 -7.76 -12.52
C LEU A 207 -15.81 -6.31 -12.79
N PHE A 208 -15.05 -5.30 -12.34
CA PHE A 208 -15.33 -3.90 -12.62
C PHE A 208 -14.59 -3.36 -13.86
N ALA A 209 -13.46 -3.94 -14.25
CA ALA A 209 -12.73 -3.56 -15.48
C ALA A 209 -13.36 -4.11 -16.76
N GLN A 210 -14.27 -5.08 -16.66
CA GLN A 210 -14.99 -5.69 -17.80
C GLN A 210 -16.39 -5.10 -18.04
N LYS A 211 -16.77 -4.00 -17.36
CA LYS A 211 -18.09 -3.38 -17.49
C LYS A 211 -18.12 -2.05 -18.24
N ASP A 212 -17.08 -1.75 -19.00
CA ASP A 212 -17.07 -0.67 -20.00
C ASP A 212 -17.04 -1.28 -21.41
#